data_AF-A0AAD4SQP0-F1
#
_entry.id   AF-A0AAD4SQP0-F1
#
_cell.length_a   1.000
_cell.length_b   1.000
_cell.length_c   1.000
_cell.angle_alpha   90.00
_cell.angle_beta   90.00
_cell.angle_gamma   90.00
#
_symmetry.space_group_name_H-M   'P 1'
#
loop_
_entity.id
_entity.type
_entity.pdbx_description
1 polymer ?
#
loop_
_entity_poly.entity_id
_entity_poly.type
_entity_poly.pdbx_seq_one_letter_code
_entity_poly.pdbx_strand_id
1 'polypeptide(L)' 'RRCVGIPLAERMVPYALASLLHLFEWRMPEGEEIDLSDKFVIVLKKSTPLNAIPLPRLSDPSLYV' A
#
# COMPACT_ATOMS: atom_id res chain seq x y z
N ARG A 1 -24.06 4.27 -14.82
CA ARG A 1 -23.39 5.33 -14.03
C ARG A 1 -21.94 4.90 -13.85
N ARG A 2 -20.96 5.76 -14.15
CA ARG A 2 -19.53 5.49 -13.93
C ARG A 2 -19.04 6.40 -12.82
N CYS A 3 -18.11 5.94 -11.99
CA CYS A 3 -17.50 6.79 -10.98
C CYS A 3 -16.75 7.94 -11.67
N VAL A 4 -17.15 9.18 -11.38
CA VAL A 4 -16.51 10.39 -11.93
C VAL A 4 -15.06 10.56 -11.45
N GLY A 5 -14.68 9.87 -10.38
CA GLY A 5 -13.33 9.88 -9.83
C GLY A 5 -12.34 8.92 -10.49
N ILE A 6 -12.74 8.12 -11.48
CA ILE A 6 -11.83 7.16 -12.14
C ILE A 6 -10.57 7.84 -12.71
N PRO A 7 -10.68 8.94 -13.48
CA PRO A 7 -9.48 9.58 -14.06
C PRO A 7 -8.52 10.13 -13.00
N LEU A 8 -9.04 10.49 -11.82
CA LEU A 8 -8.23 10.93 -10.70
C LEU A 8 -7.50 9.74 -10.05
N ALA A 9 -8.22 8.64 -9.80
CA ALA A 9 -7.65 7.43 -9.22
C ALA A 9 -6.55 6.83 -10.11
N GLU A 10 -6.74 6.82 -11.44
CA GLU A 10 -5.74 6.36 -12.41
C GLU A 10 -4.43 7.15 -12.36
N ARG A 11 -4.46 8.41 -11.89
CA ARG A 11 -3.26 9.24 -11.72
C ARG A 11 -2.68 9.13 -10.31
N MET A 12 -3.54 9.15 -9.30
CA MET A 12 -3.12 9.19 -7.89
C MET A 12 -2.60 7.85 -7.40
N VAL A 13 -3.25 6.73 -7.73
CA VAL A 13 -2.90 5.41 -7.20
C VAL A 13 -1.49 5.00 -7.62
N PRO A 14 -1.09 5.08 -8.92
CA PRO A 14 0.27 4.71 -9.31
C PRO A 14 1.32 5.64 -8.70
N TYR A 15 1.03 6.94 -8.61
CA TYR A 15 1.97 7.90 -8.01
C TYR A 15 2.19 7.65 -6.51
N ALA A 16 1.11 7.42 -5.77
CA ALA A 16 1.19 7.07 -4.35
C ALA A 16 1.94 5.76 -4.14
N LEU A 17 1.63 4.72 -4.94
CA LEU A 17 2.30 3.44 -4.87
C LEU A 17 3.80 3.57 -5.19
N ALA A 18 4.15 4.27 -6.26
CA ALA A 18 5.55 4.50 -6.63
C ALA A 18 6.31 5.25 -5.54
N SER A 19 5.69 6.26 -4.92
CA SER A 19 6.29 7.01 -3.81
C SER A 19 6.56 6.11 -2.60
N LEU A 20 5.59 5.27 -2.24
CA LEU A 20 5.70 4.33 -1.12
C LEU A 20 6.82 3.29 -1.36
N LEU A 21 6.91 2.75 -2.57
CA LEU A 21 7.95 1.78 -2.95
C LEU A 21 9.33 2.44 -3.09
N HIS A 22 9.37 3.69 -3.52
CA HIS A 22 10.62 4.43 -3.67
C HIS A 22 11.22 4.79 -2.30
N LEU A 23 10.39 5.19 -1.34
CA LEU A 23 10.83 5.67 -0.03
C LEU A 23 11.09 4.54 0.97
N PHE A 24 10.29 3.47 0.96
CA PHE A 24 10.27 2.50 2.04
C PHE A 24 10.63 1.07 1.61
N GLU A 25 11.42 0.40 2.44
CA GLU A 25 11.43 -1.06 2.55
C GLU A 25 10.32 -1.50 3.50
N TRP A 26 9.63 -2.58 3.14
CA TRP A 26 8.49 -3.08 3.89
C TRP A 26 8.87 -4.37 4.60
N ARG A 27 8.64 -4.43 5.92
CA ARG A 27 8.80 -5.65 6.71
C ARG A 27 7.48 -6.05 7.36
N MET A 28 7.32 -7.35 7.56
CA MET A 28 6.15 -7.90 8.26
C MET A 28 6.49 -8.12 9.74
N PRO A 29 5.52 -7.97 10.66
CA PRO A 29 5.72 -8.40 12.04
C PRO A 29 6.10 -9.89 12.10
N GLU A 30 7.01 -10.25 12.99
CA GLU A 30 7.48 -11.63 13.11
C GLU A 30 6.34 -12.58 13.51
N GLY A 31 6.26 -13.73 12.85
CA GLY A 31 5.29 -14.78 13.17
C GLY A 31 3.88 -14.54 12.64
N GLU A 32 3.62 -13.48 11.87
CA GLU A 32 2.34 -13.29 11.19
C GLU A 32 2.29 -14.07 9.86
N GLU A 33 1.19 -14.80 9.63
CA GLU A 33 0.88 -15.39 8.32
C GLU A 33 -0.01 -14.44 7.51
N ILE A 34 0.26 -14.33 6.20
CA ILE A 34 -0.55 -13.49 5.31
C ILE A 34 -1.82 -14.27 4.91
N ASP A 35 -2.95 -13.89 5.49
CA ASP A 35 -4.25 -14.33 5.01
C ASP A 35 -4.72 -13.46 3.85
N LEU A 36 -4.87 -14.09 2.68
CA LEU A 36 -5.29 -13.41 1.46
C LEU A 36 -6.81 -13.44 1.23
N SER A 37 -7.57 -14.07 2.12
CA SER A 37 -9.02 -14.13 1.98
C SER A 37 -9.66 -12.75 2.09
N ASP A 38 -10.74 -12.56 1.33
CA ASP A 38 -11.50 -11.32 1.33
C ASP A 38 -12.87 -11.54 1.94
N LYS A 39 -13.38 -10.49 2.58
CA LYS A 39 -14.75 -10.40 3.08
C LYS A 39 -15.47 -9.26 2.38
N PHE A 40 -16.61 -9.57 1.79
CA PHE A 40 -17.47 -8.57 1.17
C PHE A 40 -18.48 -8.02 2.19
N VAL A 41 -18.50 -6.69 2.35
CA VAL A 41 -19.51 -6.00 3.17
C VAL A 41 -20.19 -4.93 2.32
N ILE A 42 -19.82 -3.65 2.48
CA ILE A 42 -20.23 -2.55 1.59
C ILE A 42 -19.16 -2.31 0.52
N VAL A 43 -17.90 -2.57 0.89
CA VAL A 43 -16.72 -2.56 0.01
C VAL A 43 -15.96 -3.88 0.21
N LEU A 44 -15.18 -4.30 -0.78
CA LEU A 44 -14.27 -5.43 -0.65
C LEU A 44 -13.17 -5.07 0.35
N LYS A 45 -12.96 -5.92 1.37
CA LYS A 45 -11.90 -5.77 2.36
C LYS A 45 -11.23 -7.12 2.59
N LYS A 46 -9.97 -7.10 3.03
CA LYS A 46 -9.32 -8.30 3.56
C LYS A 46 -10.07 -8.81 4.79
N SER A 47 -10.16 -10.13 4.93
CA SER A 47 -10.77 -10.77 6.11
C SER A 47 -10.01 -10.43 7.39
N THR A 48 -8.69 -10.40 7.30
CA THR A 48 -7.75 -10.00 8.34
C THR A 48 -6.96 -8.77 7.87
N PRO A 49 -6.86 -7.70 8.68
CA PRO A 49 -6.03 -6.55 8.32
C PRO A 49 -4.57 -6.95 8.15
N LEU A 50 -3.94 -6.54 7.04
CA LEU A 50 -2.52 -6.74 6.81
C LEU A 50 -1.72 -5.62 7.48
N ASN A 51 -0.79 -5.99 8.36
CA ASN A 51 0.14 -5.07 9.00
C ASN A 51 1.48 -5.09 8.26
N ALA A 52 2.01 -3.91 7.93
CA ALA A 52 3.32 -3.76 7.32
C ALA A 52 4.05 -2.58 7.96
N ILE A 53 5.34 -2.78 8.25
CA ILE A 53 6.21 -1.80 8.91
C ILE A 53 7.06 -1.14 7.82
N PRO A 54 6.87 0.17 7.55
CA PRO A 54 7.71 0.89 6.60
C PRO A 54 9.03 1.31 7.28
N LEU A 55 10.14 0.99 6.63
CA LEU A 55 11.48 1.43 7.03
C LEU A 55 12.08 2.27 5.90
N PRO A 56 12.85 3.33 6.19
CA PRO A 56 13.57 4.06 5.15
C PRO A 56 14.44 3.10 4.33
N ARG A 57 14.24 3.09 3.00
CA ARG A 57 15.02 2.25 2.07
C ARG A 57 16.49 2.65 2.00
N LEU A 58 16.80 3.94 2.14
CA LEU A 58 18.15 4.49 2.12
C LEU A 58 18.45 5.13 3.48
N SER A 59 19.68 4.95 3.95
CA SER A 59 20.14 5.53 5.22
C SER A 59 20.31 7.05 5.15
N ASP A 60 20.59 7.58 3.96
CA ASP A 60 20.73 9.01 3.70
C ASP A 60 19.50 9.55 2.95
N PRO A 61 18.70 10.44 3.58
CA PRO A 61 17.52 11.04 2.95
C PRO A 61 17.83 11.89 1.70
N SER A 62 19.05 12.38 1.54
CA SER A 62 19.44 13.19 0.38
C SER A 62 19.50 12.40 -0.93
N LEU A 63 19.44 11.06 -0.86
CA LEU A 63 19.52 10.17 -2.01
C LEU A 63 18.15 9.87 -2.67
N TYR A 64 17.05 10.43 -2.16
CA TYR A 64 15.70 10.31 -2.72
C TYR A 64 15.32 11.41 -3.71
N VAL A 65 16.32 12.16 -4.22
CA VAL A 65 16.15 13.27 -5.17
C VAL A 65 15.69 12.78 -6.53
#